data_AF-A0A0D8CJ04-F1
#
_entry.id   AF-A0A0D8CJ04-F1
#
_cell.length_a   1.000
_cell.length_b   1.000
_cell.length_c   1.000
_cell.angle_alpha   90.00
_cell.angle_beta   90.00
_cell.angle_gamma   90.00
#
_symmetry.space_group_name_H-M   'P 1'
#
loop_
_entity.id
_entity.type
_entity.pdbx_description
1 polymer ?
#
loop_
_entity_poly.entity_id
_entity_poly.type
_entity_poly.pdbx_seq_one_letter_code
_entity_poly.pdbx_strand_id
1 'polypeptide(L)'
;MVMFSPMMFDAPGSDENPFTQFLFFSVLAFPALCLMGGILPWIFKRHPKSIWLYGLSGLAIALLVVAIALLSVQCGGDFAC
;
A
#
# COMPACT_ATOMS: atom_id res chain seq x y z
N MET A 1 -10.18 4.52 1.11
CA MET A 1 -9.39 3.92 2.20
C MET A 1 -8.57 4.95 2.97
N VAL A 2 -7.92 5.93 2.32
CA VAL A 2 -7.23 7.03 3.02
C VAL A 2 -8.14 7.80 4.01
N MET A 3 -9.44 7.91 3.72
CA MET A 3 -10.42 8.52 4.66
C MET A 3 -10.55 7.79 6.01
N PHE A 4 -10.07 6.53 6.13
CA PHE A 4 -10.04 5.78 7.39
C PHE A 4 -8.70 5.92 8.14
N SER A 5 -7.72 6.63 7.58
CA SER A 5 -6.45 6.88 8.26
C SER A 5 -6.56 7.54 9.63
N PRO A 6 -7.49 8.48 9.93
CA PRO A 6 -7.61 9.00 11.30
C PRO A 6 -7.96 7.90 12.31
N MET A 7 -8.67 6.84 11.91
CA MET A 7 -8.98 5.71 12.79
C MET A 7 -7.76 4.82 13.07
N MET A 8 -6.78 4.76 12.15
CA MET A 8 -5.53 4.00 12.37
C MET A 8 -4.62 4.69 13.38
N PHE A 9 -4.64 6.04 13.42
CA PHE A 9 -3.80 6.84 14.32
C PHE A 9 -4.55 7.36 15.55
N ASP A 10 -5.73 6.82 15.86
CA ASP A 10 -6.53 7.21 17.02
C ASP A 10 -6.01 6.60 18.33
N ALA A 11 -5.22 5.51 18.24
CA ALA A 11 -4.61 4.87 19.40
C ALA A 11 -3.31 5.59 19.83
N PRO A 12 -3.10 5.83 21.14
CA PRO A 12 -1.90 6.51 21.63
C PRO A 12 -0.63 5.72 21.33
N GLY A 13 0.38 6.37 20.74
CA GLY A 13 1.64 5.75 20.32
C GLY A 13 1.59 5.07 18.95
N SER A 14 0.45 5.09 18.26
CA SER A 14 0.32 4.51 16.93
C SER A 14 1.08 5.28 15.84
N ASP A 15 1.27 6.59 16.04
CA ASP A 15 2.05 7.46 15.18
C ASP A 15 3.56 7.16 15.23
N GLU A 16 4.05 6.63 16.34
CA GLU A 16 5.44 6.20 16.52
C GLU A 16 5.69 4.79 15.95
N ASN A 17 4.64 4.00 15.70
CA ASN A 17 4.75 2.62 15.20
C ASN A 17 5.07 2.59 13.69
N PRO A 18 6.26 2.10 13.28
CA PRO A 18 6.64 2.04 11.88
C PRO A 18 5.75 1.11 11.04
N PHE A 19 5.13 0.09 11.64
CA PHE A 19 4.24 -0.82 10.91
C PHE A 19 2.90 -0.16 10.55
N THR A 20 2.35 0.66 11.46
CA THR A 20 1.13 1.43 11.20
C THR A 20 1.37 2.51 10.15
N GLN A 21 2.53 3.20 10.22
CA GLN A 21 2.96 4.12 9.17
C GLN A 21 3.11 3.42 7.81
N PHE A 22 3.74 2.23 7.78
CA PHE A 22 3.90 1.45 6.56
C PHE A 22 2.56 1.03 5.94
N LEU A 23 1.58 0.65 6.78
CA LEU A 23 0.22 0.34 6.34
C LEU A 23 -0.46 1.58 5.73
N PHE A 24 -0.32 2.74 6.39
CA PHE A 24 -0.86 4.00 5.87
C PHE A 24 -0.27 4.36 4.50
N PHE A 25 1.05 4.30 4.33
CA PHE A 25 1.69 4.58 3.05
C PHE A 25 1.31 3.56 1.97
N SER A 26 1.12 2.29 2.34
CA SER A 26 0.67 1.25 1.39
C SER A 26 -0.75 1.54 0.88
N VAL A 27 -1.66 1.95 1.77
CA VAL A 27 -3.03 2.36 1.42
C VAL A 27 -3.06 3.63 0.56
N LEU A 28 -2.17 4.59 0.84
CA LEU A 28 -2.04 5.83 0.07
C LEU A 28 -1.43 5.59 -1.32
N ALA A 29 -0.43 4.72 -1.42
CA ALA A 29 0.22 4.36 -2.67
C ALA A 29 -0.67 3.49 -3.57
N PHE A 30 -1.62 2.73 -3.00
CA PHE A 30 -2.50 1.83 -3.74
C PHE A 30 -3.21 2.47 -4.95
N PRO A 31 -3.99 3.55 -4.80
CA PRO A 31 -4.66 4.18 -5.95
C PRO A 31 -3.66 4.76 -6.96
N ALA A 32 -2.54 5.31 -6.51
CA ALA A 32 -1.51 5.87 -7.39
C ALA A 32 -0.86 4.78 -8.25
N LEU A 33 -0.47 3.66 -7.64
CA LEU A 33 0.14 2.51 -8.33
C LEU A 33 -0.85 1.82 -9.27
N CYS A 34 -2.13 1.69 -8.89
CA CYS A 34 -3.16 1.16 -9.76
C CYS A 34 -3.40 2.04 -10.99
N LEU A 35 -3.47 3.36 -10.82
CA LEU A 35 -3.59 4.30 -11.94
C LEU A 35 -2.36 4.27 -12.84
N MET A 36 -1.17 4.28 -12.26
CA MET A 36 0.10 4.13 -12.99
C MET A 36 0.13 2.82 -13.78
N GLY A 37 -0.25 1.70 -13.16
CA GLY A 37 -0.30 0.39 -13.81
C GLY A 37 -1.31 0.29 -14.96
N GLY A 38 -2.35 1.14 -14.99
CA GLY A 38 -3.28 1.23 -16.12
C GLY A 38 -2.85 2.21 -17.22
N ILE A 39 -2.24 3.34 -16.84
CA ILE A 39 -1.92 4.44 -17.76
C ILE A 39 -0.55 4.25 -18.44
N LEU A 40 0.49 3.87 -17.68
CA LEU A 40 1.85 3.70 -18.20
C LEU A 40 1.95 2.67 -19.34
N PRO A 41 1.25 1.51 -19.31
CA PRO A 41 1.32 0.56 -20.41
C PRO A 41 0.83 1.15 -21.74
N TRP A 42 -0.12 2.09 -21.66
CA TRP A 42 -0.70 2.77 -22.81
C TRP A 42 0.24 3.84 -23.37
N ILE A 43 0.89 4.60 -22.49
CA ILE A 43 1.92 5.59 -22.87
C ILE A 43 3.10 4.87 -23.55
N PHE A 44 3.54 3.74 -23.00
CA PHE A 44 4.68 2.97 -23.52
C PHE A 44 4.26 1.82 -24.45
N LYS A 45 3.09 1.89 -25.09
CA LYS A 45 2.52 0.81 -25.93
C LYS A 45 3.50 0.24 -26.98
N ARG A 46 4.45 1.05 -27.45
CA ARG A 46 5.45 0.65 -28.46
C ARG A 46 6.63 -0.14 -27.91
N HIS A 47 6.81 -0.20 -26.59
CA HIS A 47 7.90 -0.95 -25.97
C HIS A 47 7.50 -2.40 -25.69
N PRO A 48 8.33 -3.39 -26.05
CA PRO A 48 8.00 -4.81 -25.89
C PRO A 48 7.87 -5.24 -24.42
N LYS A 49 8.45 -4.48 -23.49
CA LYS A 49 8.36 -4.74 -22.03
C LYS A 49 7.25 -3.96 -21.33
N SER A 50 6.44 -3.19 -22.07
CA SER A 50 5.35 -2.38 -21.50
C SER A 50 4.33 -3.21 -20.73
N ILE A 51 4.14 -4.49 -21.10
CA ILE A 51 3.23 -5.41 -20.40
C ILE A 51 3.59 -5.65 -18.93
N TRP A 52 4.87 -5.53 -18.55
CA TRP A 52 5.31 -5.69 -17.16
C TRP A 52 4.80 -4.56 -16.24
N LEU A 53 4.42 -3.41 -16.80
CA LEU A 53 3.89 -2.28 -16.05
C LEU A 53 2.51 -2.59 -15.46
N TYR A 54 1.75 -3.54 -16.03
CA TYR A 54 0.53 -4.05 -15.40
C TYR A 54 0.83 -4.75 -14.06
N GLY A 55 2.07 -5.20 -13.84
CA GLY A 55 2.49 -5.75 -12.55
C GLY A 55 2.47 -4.72 -11.41
N LEU A 56 2.43 -3.41 -11.69
CA LEU A 56 2.37 -2.36 -10.66
C LEU A 56 1.11 -2.44 -9.79
N SER A 57 -0.04 -2.81 -10.38
CA SER A 57 -1.26 -3.04 -9.59
C SER A 57 -1.16 -4.29 -8.73
N GLY A 58 -0.51 -5.34 -9.23
CA GLY A 58 -0.17 -6.53 -8.44
C GLY A 58 0.76 -6.20 -7.26
N LEU A 59 1.78 -5.35 -7.50
CA LEU A 59 2.69 -4.86 -6.47
C LEU A 59 1.94 -4.07 -5.38
N ALA A 60 0.98 -3.23 -5.77
CA ALA A 60 0.17 -2.46 -4.83
C ALA A 60 -0.63 -3.36 -3.88
N ILE A 61 -1.22 -4.44 -4.41
CA ILE A 61 -1.93 -5.44 -3.59
C ILE A 61 -0.95 -6.17 -2.68
N ALA A 62 0.21 -6.59 -3.21
CA ALA A 62 1.22 -7.30 -2.42
C ALA A 62 1.72 -6.45 -1.24
N LEU A 63 2.00 -5.15 -1.45
CA LEU A 63 2.40 -4.23 -0.38
C LEU A 63 1.34 -4.13 0.72
N LEU A 64 0.07 -4.02 0.34
CA LEU A 64 -1.03 -3.95 1.30
C LEU A 64 -1.15 -5.24 2.13
N VAL A 65 -1.09 -6.40 1.48
CA VAL A 65 -1.14 -7.71 2.15
C VAL A 65 0.05 -7.88 3.10
N VAL A 66 1.25 -7.50 2.68
CA VAL A 66 2.46 -7.57 3.51
C VAL A 66 2.35 -6.64 4.72
N ALA A 67 1.85 -5.41 4.55
CA ALA A 67 1.66 -4.49 5.65
C ALA A 67 0.69 -5.04 6.70
N ILE A 68 -0.44 -5.62 6.27
CA ILE A 68 -1.41 -6.25 7.17
C ILE A 68 -0.80 -7.47 7.87
N ALA A 69 -0.09 -8.32 7.14
CA ALA A 69 0.56 -9.50 7.70
C ALA A 69 1.62 -9.13 8.75
N LEU A 70 2.43 -8.10 8.50
CA LEU A 70 3.42 -7.61 9.46
C LEU A 70 2.77 -7.09 10.74
N LEU A 71 1.72 -6.27 10.61
CA LEU A 71 0.96 -5.78 11.76
C LEU A 71 0.31 -6.92 12.56
N SER A 72 -0.20 -7.94 11.85
CA SER A 72 -0.83 -9.11 12.48
C SER A 72 0.16 -10.00 13.23
N VAL A 73 1.35 -10.22 12.65
CA VAL A 73 2.37 -11.12 13.24
C VAL A 73 3.11 -10.44 14.38
N GLN A 74 3.48 -9.16 14.23
CA GLN A 74 4.30 -8.47 15.22
C GLN A 74 3.49 -7.79 16.32
N CYS A 75 2.30 -7.29 15.98
CA CYS A 75 1.48 -6.51 16.89
C CYS A 75 0.11 -7.13 17.16
N GLY A 76 -0.13 -8.38 16.73
CA GLY A 76 -1.39 -9.09 16.99
C GLY A 76 -2.62 -8.45 16.33
N GLY A 77 -2.42 -7.50 15.41
CA GLY A 77 -3.49 -6.69 14.82
C GLY A 77 -3.71 -5.34 15.49
N ASP A 78 -2.96 -4.99 16.54
CA ASP A 78 -3.00 -3.67 17.17
C ASP A 78 -2.14 -2.64 16.43
N PHE A 79 -2.65 -1.39 16.37
CA PHE A 79 -1.97 -0.27 15.72
C PHE A 79 -0.96 0.44 16.62
N ALA A 80 -1.02 0.21 17.94
CA ALA A 80 -0.14 0.79 18.95
C ALA A 80 0.65 -0.34 19.63
N CYS A 81 1.85 -0.54 19.09
CA CYS A 81 2.85 -1.55 19.40
C CYS A 81 4.17 -0.95 18.88
#